data_AF-A0A2J7V4H4-F1
#
_entry.id   AF-A0A2J7V4H4-F1
#
_cell.length_a   1.000
_cell.length_b   1.000
_cell.length_c   1.000
_cell.angle_alpha   90.00
_cell.angle_beta   90.00
_cell.angle_gamma   90.00
#
_symmetry.space_group_name_H-M   'P 1'
#
loop_
_entity.id
_entity.type
_entity.pdbx_description
1 polymer ?
#
loop_
_entity_poly.entity_id
_entity_poly.type
_entity_poly.pdbx_seq_one_letter_code
_entity_poly.pdbx_strand_id
1 'polypeptide(L)'
;MLTTDQKETILRRAGVAVPAFPSRRPSDQQQHQSEAEPILKANMQADGRQKTAEQWARTIDVLFVEYSAARAARSLRDAEEARQLGALRHAADGSTA
;
A
#
# COMPACT_ATOMS: atom_id res chain seq x y z
N MET A 1 -3.06 13.67 4.06
CA MET A 1 -2.08 12.57 3.98
C MET A 1 -2.84 11.26 3.95
N LEU A 2 -2.49 10.33 3.06
CA LEU A 2 -3.19 9.05 2.94
C LEU A 2 -2.82 8.13 4.12
N THR A 3 -3.81 7.52 4.78
CA THR A 3 -3.56 6.58 5.89
C THR A 3 -2.99 5.25 5.37
N THR A 4 -2.32 4.48 6.23
CA THR A 4 -1.76 3.17 5.86
C THR A 4 -2.82 2.19 5.35
N ASP A 5 -4.01 2.21 5.94
CA ASP A 5 -5.18 1.43 5.53
C ASP A 5 -5.66 1.81 4.12
N GLN A 6 -5.73 3.11 3.82
CA GLN A 6 -6.07 3.59 2.49
C GLN A 6 -5.02 3.19 1.44
N LYS A 7 -3.72 3.21 1.79
CA LYS A 7 -2.64 2.73 0.92
C LYS A 7 -2.79 1.24 0.62
N GLU A 8 -3.08 0.42 1.63
CA GLU A 8 -3.34 -1.03 1.48
C GLU A 8 -4.50 -1.29 0.53
N THR A 9 -5.62 -0.60 0.71
CA THR A 9 -6.79 -0.74 -0.16
C THR A 9 -6.46 -0.40 -1.63
N ILE A 10 -5.69 0.66 -1.88
CA ILE A 10 -5.26 1.02 -3.23
C ILE A 10 -4.39 -0.07 -3.84
N LEU A 11 -3.39 -0.55 -3.09
CA LEU A 11 -2.48 -1.61 -3.54
C LEU A 11 -3.24 -2.89 -3.90
N ARG A 12 -4.17 -3.32 -3.07
CA ARG A 12 -4.99 -4.52 -3.34
C ARG A 12 -5.87 -4.34 -4.56
N ARG A 13 -6.50 -3.19 -4.73
CA ARG A 13 -7.30 -2.87 -5.94
C ARG A 13 -6.45 -2.82 -7.21
N ALA A 14 -5.18 -2.45 -7.09
CA ALA A 14 -4.21 -2.48 -8.18
C ALA A 14 -3.63 -3.89 -8.44
N GLY A 15 -4.02 -4.91 -7.66
CA GLY A 15 -3.51 -6.27 -7.78
C GLY A 15 -2.13 -6.49 -7.15
N VAL A 16 -1.61 -5.54 -6.38
CA VAL A 16 -0.35 -5.69 -5.64
C VAL A 16 -0.60 -6.55 -4.40
N ALA A 17 0.24 -7.56 -4.18
CA ALA A 17 0.15 -8.42 -3.01
C ALA A 17 0.51 -7.62 -1.74
N VAL A 18 -0.42 -7.53 -0.80
CA VAL A 18 -0.24 -6.80 0.46
C VAL A 18 -0.20 -7.78 1.63
N PRO A 19 0.80 -7.71 2.54
CA PRO A 19 0.84 -8.55 3.72
C PRO A 19 -0.36 -8.29 4.65
N ALA A 20 -0.90 -9.35 5.23
CA ALA A 20 -1.97 -9.24 6.21
C ALA A 20 -1.54 -8.42 7.44
N PHE A 21 -2.46 -7.64 7.98
CA PHE A 21 -2.20 -6.86 9.19
C PHE A 21 -1.88 -7.80 10.38
N PRO A 22 -0.89 -7.48 11.24
CA PRO A 22 -0.45 -8.34 12.34
C PRO A 22 -1.44 -8.50 13.51
N SER A 23 -2.75 -8.29 13.31
CA SER A 23 -3.76 -8.54 14.33
C SER A 23 -4.06 -10.04 14.45
N ARG A 24 -3.46 -10.64 15.47
CA ARG A 24 -3.67 -12.00 15.97
C ARG A 24 -2.98 -13.10 15.16
N ARG A 25 -1.92 -13.62 15.75
CA ARG A 25 -1.63 -15.04 15.62
C ARG A 25 -2.80 -15.81 16.25
N PRO A 26 -3.50 -16.70 15.53
CA PRO A 26 -4.47 -17.61 16.15
C PRO A 26 -3.81 -18.65 17.08
N SER A 27 -2.48 -18.69 17.18
CA SER A 27 -1.73 -19.71 17.92
C SER A 27 -1.41 -19.35 19.38
N ASP A 28 -1.70 -18.12 19.84
CA ASP A 28 -1.34 -17.67 21.20
C ASP A 28 -2.43 -17.99 22.25
N GLN A 29 -3.61 -18.46 21.82
CA GLN A 29 -4.74 -18.70 22.72
C GLN A 29 -4.57 -19.93 23.63
N GLN A 30 -3.52 -20.75 23.46
CA GLN A 30 -3.34 -22.00 24.19
C GLN A 30 -2.40 -21.91 25.43
N GLN A 31 -1.88 -20.73 25.79
CA GLN A 31 -1.01 -20.56 26.96
C GLN A 31 -1.66 -19.84 28.16
N HIS A 32 -2.94 -19.48 28.11
CA HIS A 32 -3.63 -18.90 29.27
C HIS A 32 -4.18 -19.96 30.22
N GLN A 33 -3.29 -20.71 30.85
CA GLN A 33 -3.49 -21.23 32.21
C GLN A 33 -2.18 -20.95 32.95
N SER A 34 -2.26 -20.28 34.10
CA SER A 34 -1.15 -19.78 34.92
C SER A 34 -0.58 -18.44 34.41
N GLU A 35 -0.39 -17.38 35.19
CA GLU A 35 -0.61 -17.06 36.60
C GLU A 35 -0.41 -15.53 36.69
N ALA A 36 -0.90 -14.90 37.75
CA ALA A 36 -0.98 -13.45 37.90
C ALA A 36 0.37 -12.71 37.83
N GLU A 37 0.70 -12.09 36.69
CA GLU A 37 1.69 -11.01 36.58
C GLU A 37 1.18 -9.89 35.64
N PRO A 38 0.31 -8.97 36.13
CA PRO A 38 -0.64 -8.31 35.24
C PRO A 38 -0.22 -7.01 34.56
N ILE A 39 0.97 -6.42 34.81
CA ILE A 39 1.26 -5.06 34.26
C ILE A 39 2.52 -5.02 33.39
N LEU A 40 3.65 -5.56 33.82
CA LEU A 40 4.91 -5.46 33.06
C LEU A 40 4.83 -6.23 31.72
N LYS A 41 4.31 -7.46 31.75
CA LYS A 41 4.11 -8.32 30.55
C LYS A 41 3.11 -7.71 29.57
N ALA A 42 2.03 -7.12 30.08
CA ALA A 42 1.02 -6.46 29.25
C ALA A 42 1.61 -5.26 28.50
N ASN A 43 2.46 -4.45 29.15
CA ASN A 43 3.17 -3.35 28.51
C ASN A 43 4.19 -3.85 27.48
N MET A 44 4.95 -4.90 27.78
CA MET A 44 5.94 -5.47 26.85
C MET A 44 5.29 -6.07 25.60
N GLN A 45 4.12 -6.71 25.75
CA GLN A 45 3.32 -7.19 24.62
C GLN A 45 2.64 -6.05 23.83
N ALA A 46 2.25 -4.96 24.49
CA ALA A 46 1.74 -3.77 23.82
C ALA A 46 2.83 -3.14 22.94
N ASP A 47 4.05 -3.00 23.47
CA ASP A 47 5.22 -2.48 22.75
C ASP A 47 5.60 -3.37 21.55
N GLY A 48 5.60 -4.69 21.72
CA GLY A 48 5.83 -5.64 20.61
C GLY A 48 4.77 -5.56 19.51
N ARG A 49 3.50 -5.37 19.86
CA ARG A 49 2.41 -5.16 18.90
C ARG A 49 2.54 -3.85 18.15
N GLN A 50 2.93 -2.77 18.84
CA GLN A 50 3.18 -1.46 18.25
C GLN A 50 4.32 -1.54 17.23
N LYS A 51 5.47 -2.11 17.61
CA LYS A 51 6.60 -2.32 16.70
C LYS A 51 6.23 -3.12 15.45
N THR A 52 5.42 -4.17 15.61
CA THR A 52 4.98 -4.99 14.48
C THR A 52 4.04 -4.20 13.55
N ALA A 53 3.15 -3.37 14.11
CA ALA A 53 2.27 -2.50 13.33
C ALA A 53 3.05 -1.41 12.58
N GLU A 54 4.07 -0.83 13.21
CA GLU A 54 4.98 0.13 12.57
C GLU A 54 5.78 -0.51 11.43
N GLN A 55 6.30 -1.72 11.64
CA GLN A 55 7.01 -2.49 10.61
C GLN A 55 6.10 -2.79 9.41
N TRP A 56 4.86 -3.18 9.69
CA TRP A 56 3.84 -3.39 8.65
C TRP A 56 3.56 -2.09 7.90
N ALA A 57 3.35 -0.97 8.60
CA ALA A 57 3.09 0.31 7.97
C ALA A 57 4.24 0.79 7.07
N ARG A 58 5.49 0.59 7.48
CA ARG A 58 6.67 0.86 6.63
C ARG A 58 6.67 0.00 5.38
N THR A 59 6.29 -1.26 5.49
CA THR A 59 6.20 -2.17 4.32
C THR A 59 5.15 -1.68 3.32
N ILE A 60 3.98 -1.26 3.80
CA ILE A 60 2.94 -0.68 2.95
C ILE A 60 3.43 0.60 2.27
N ASP A 61 4.19 1.44 2.98
CA ASP A 61 4.72 2.68 2.44
C ASP A 61 5.67 2.44 1.25
N VAL A 62 6.61 1.50 1.39
CA VAL A 62 7.53 1.11 0.32
C VAL A 62 6.78 0.60 -0.90
N LEU A 63 5.85 -0.34 -0.71
CA LEU A 63 5.03 -0.88 -1.80
C LEU A 63 4.22 0.21 -2.50
N PHE A 64 3.69 1.18 -1.74
CA PHE A 64 2.94 2.30 -2.28
C PHE A 64 3.82 3.25 -3.09
N VAL A 65 5.04 3.54 -2.65
CA VAL A 65 6.00 4.38 -3.39
C VAL A 65 6.34 3.72 -4.73
N GLU A 66 6.69 2.43 -4.74
CA GLU A 66 7.00 1.69 -5.97
C GLU A 66 5.80 1.67 -6.93
N TYR A 67 4.59 1.38 -6.41
CA TYR A 67 3.36 1.44 -7.20
C TYR A 67 3.10 2.84 -7.78
N SER A 68 3.27 3.90 -6.98
CA SER A 68 3.02 5.27 -7.42
C SER A 68 4.01 5.70 -8.50
N ALA A 69 5.28 5.30 -8.38
CA ALA A 69 6.31 5.56 -9.37
C ALA A 69 5.99 4.85 -10.69
N ALA A 70 5.60 3.57 -10.63
CA ALA A 70 5.18 2.82 -11.81
C ALA A 70 3.94 3.44 -12.47
N ARG A 71 2.95 3.89 -11.66
CA ARG A 71 1.75 4.54 -12.17
C ARG A 71 2.04 5.91 -12.78
N ALA A 72 2.95 6.70 -12.20
CA ALA A 72 3.37 7.98 -12.75
C ALA A 72 4.10 7.80 -14.09
N ALA A 73 5.01 6.81 -14.19
CA ALA A 73 5.68 6.47 -15.44
C ALA A 73 4.68 6.05 -16.54
N ARG A 74 3.63 5.29 -16.18
CA ARG A 74 2.58 4.90 -17.12
C ARG A 74 1.70 6.07 -17.54
N SER A 75 1.36 6.96 -16.61
CA SER A 75 0.58 8.18 -16.91
C SER A 75 1.33 9.13 -17.83
N LEU A 76 2.66 9.20 -17.72
CA LEU A 76 3.47 10.03 -18.62
C LEU A 76 3.38 9.51 -20.06
N ARG A 77 3.52 8.19 -20.26
CA ARG A 77 3.41 7.56 -21.59
C ARG A 77 2.03 7.78 -22.21
N ASP A 78 0.98 7.57 -21.44
CA ASP A 78 -0.41 7.80 -21.89
C ASP A 78 -0.63 9.26 -22.34
N ALA A 79 -0.07 10.23 -21.60
CA ALA A 79 -0.12 11.63 -21.97
C ALA A 79 0.67 11.95 -23.25
N GLU A 80 1.80 11.29 -23.50
CA GLU A 80 2.56 11.43 -24.73
C GLU A 80 1.83 10.82 -25.94
N GLU A 81 1.25 9.63 -25.79
CA GLU A 81 0.44 8.98 -26.82
C GLU A 81 -0.78 9.85 -27.18
N ALA A 82 -1.45 10.44 -26.19
CA ALA A 82 -2.56 11.37 -26.42
C ALA A 82 -2.12 12.62 -27.21
N ARG A 83 -0.93 13.16 -26.93
CA ARG A 83 -0.37 14.30 -27.70
C ARG A 83 -0.03 13.91 -29.13
N GLN A 84 0.59 12.74 -29.33
CA GLN A 84 0.93 12.23 -30.66
C GLN A 84 -0.33 12.01 -31.49
N LEU A 85 -1.36 11.38 -30.91
CA LEU A 85 -2.66 11.20 -31.57
C LEU A 85 -3.34 12.53 -31.90
N GLY A 86 -3.27 13.51 -30.99
CA GLY A 86 -3.78 14.86 -31.22
C GLY A 86 -3.10 15.56 -32.40
N ALA A 87 -1.76 15.49 -32.48
CA ALA A 87 -0.99 16.07 -33.57
C ALA A 87 -1.31 15.41 -34.93
N LEU A 88 -1.41 14.07 -34.95
CA LEU A 88 -1.82 13.32 -36.15
C LEU A 88 -3.22 13.71 -36.62
N ARG A 89 -4.17 13.86 -35.70
CA ARG A 89 -5.54 14.26 -36.02
C ARG A 89 -5.61 15.68 -36.55
N HIS A 90 -4.83 16.61 -36.00
CA HIS A 90 -4.79 17.98 -36.49
C HIS A 90 -4.12 18.11 -37.87
N ALA A 91 -3.08 17.32 -38.14
CA ALA A 91 -2.45 17.26 -39.45
C ALA A 91 -3.39 16.67 -40.53
N ALA A 92 -4.18 15.65 -40.18
CA ALA A 92 -5.18 15.07 -41.10
C ALA A 92 -6.34 16.04 -41.40
N ASP A 93 -6.80 16.79 -40.39
CA ASP A 93 -7.88 17.79 -40.51
C ASP A 93 -7.41 19.04 -41.29
N GLY A 94 -6.17 19.48 -41.08
CA GLY A 94 -5.56 20.60 -41.80
C GLY A 94 -5.10 20.27 -43.23
N SER A 95 -5.10 18.99 -43.63
CA SER A 95 -4.67 18.55 -44.98
C SER A 95 -5.83 18.44 -45.98
N THR A 96 -7.07 18.71 -45.57
CA THR A 96 -8.27 18.67 -46.42
C THR A 96 -8.82 20.04 -46.83
N ALA A 97 -8.04 21.12 -46.67
CA ALA A 97 -8.39 22.49 -47.08
C ALA A 97 -7.58 22.98 -48.28
#